data_AF-A0A512E2T0-F1
#
_entry.id   AF-A0A512E2T0-F1
#
_cell.length_a   1.000
_cell.length_b   1.000
_cell.length_c   1.000
_cell.angle_alpha   90.00
_cell.angle_beta   90.00
_cell.angle_gamma   90.00
#
_symmetry.space_group_name_H-M   'P 1'
#
loop_
_entity.id
_entity.type
_entity.pdbx_description
1 polymer ?
#
loop_
_entity_poly.entity_id
_entity_poly.type
_entity_poly.pdbx_seq_one_letter_code
_entity_poly.pdbx_strand_id
1 'polypeptide(L)'
;MMGLGEAMAWCEANGVGYILGLGINTVLKATVRDLTEDAALARLDLEDKAAKVRRYDEFRYGAKSWKCERRVIARIEVSPMGADCRFIVANLTGTPQALYERNYCQRGQMENLIKAHKLHLASDRTSCTKATANQFRLLIHTAAYWLLHGLRELAPKTSFWRKAQFDIIRCNLLKVAGRIEETATRIRIALPTNFPYPDSLRLLSGRVAKLPP
;
A
#
# COMPACT_ATOMS: atom_id res chain seq x y z
N MET A 1 0.90 -20.17 -15.30
CA MET A 1 1.04 -18.78 -14.79
C MET A 1 1.11 -17.88 -16.01
N MET A 2 0.16 -16.97 -16.19
CA MET A 2 0.09 -16.09 -17.35
C MET A 2 1.31 -15.16 -17.36
N GLY A 3 1.97 -15.01 -18.51
CA GLY A 3 3.12 -14.12 -18.65
C GLY A 3 2.71 -12.64 -18.61
N LEU A 4 3.65 -11.74 -18.26
CA LEU A 4 3.38 -10.29 -18.23
C LEU A 4 2.81 -9.78 -19.57
N GLY A 5 3.38 -10.26 -20.69
CA GLY A 5 2.92 -9.91 -22.04
C GLY A 5 1.47 -10.35 -22.32
N GLU A 6 1.11 -11.55 -21.87
CA GLU A 6 -0.25 -12.08 -22.02
C GLU A 6 -1.23 -11.28 -21.19
N ALA A 7 -0.90 -10.98 -19.92
CA ALA A 7 -1.74 -10.18 -19.02
C ALA A 7 -2.04 -8.80 -19.61
N MET A 8 -1.04 -8.11 -20.17
CA MET A 8 -1.25 -6.82 -20.82
C MET A 8 -2.13 -6.95 -22.06
N ALA A 9 -1.90 -7.95 -22.91
CA ALA A 9 -2.72 -8.18 -24.10
C ALA A 9 -4.20 -8.46 -23.75
N TRP A 10 -4.44 -9.20 -22.67
CA TRP A 10 -5.80 -9.42 -22.17
C TRP A 10 -6.43 -8.12 -21.65
N CYS A 11 -5.70 -7.32 -20.87
CA CYS A 11 -6.22 -6.03 -20.40
C CYS A 11 -6.59 -5.11 -21.58
N GLU A 12 -5.73 -5.03 -22.61
CA GLU A 12 -5.97 -4.25 -23.82
C GLU A 12 -7.21 -4.74 -24.57
N ALA A 13 -7.36 -6.06 -24.77
CA ALA A 13 -8.51 -6.65 -25.44
C ALA A 13 -9.84 -6.42 -24.70
N ASN A 14 -9.79 -6.19 -23.39
CA ASN A 14 -10.97 -5.98 -22.54
C ASN A 14 -11.16 -4.50 -22.12
N GLY A 15 -10.37 -3.57 -22.66
CA GLY A 15 -10.47 -2.15 -22.31
C GLY A 15 -10.09 -1.82 -20.85
N VAL A 16 -9.29 -2.68 -20.21
CA VAL A 16 -8.86 -2.53 -18.82
C VAL A 16 -7.59 -1.69 -18.75
N GLY A 17 -7.63 -0.62 -17.94
CA GLY A 17 -6.46 0.18 -17.62
C GLY A 17 -5.49 -0.55 -16.70
N TYR A 18 -4.19 -0.46 -16.95
CA TYR A 18 -3.16 -1.11 -16.14
C TYR A 18 -1.90 -0.27 -15.97
N ILE A 19 -1.19 -0.56 -14.87
CA ILE A 19 0.14 -0.04 -14.55
C ILE A 19 0.93 -1.15 -13.86
N LEU A 20 1.99 -1.64 -14.51
CA LEU A 20 2.70 -2.84 -14.09
C LEU A 20 4.21 -2.56 -14.00
N GLY A 21 4.86 -3.13 -12.99
CA GLY A 21 6.31 -3.05 -12.86
C GLY A 21 6.99 -3.85 -13.97
N LEU A 22 8.00 -3.26 -14.59
CA LEU A 22 8.82 -3.92 -15.61
C LEU A 22 10.21 -4.21 -15.05
N GLY A 23 10.66 -5.45 -15.22
CA GLY A 23 12.00 -5.87 -14.82
C GLY A 23 13.08 -5.10 -15.59
N ILE A 24 14.17 -4.77 -14.90
CA ILE A 24 15.30 -4.03 -15.48
C ILE A 24 16.05 -4.96 -16.45
N ASN A 25 16.40 -4.44 -17.62
CA ASN A 25 17.28 -5.12 -18.57
C ASN A 25 18.28 -4.14 -19.20
N THR A 26 19.27 -4.67 -19.92
CA THR A 26 20.36 -3.88 -20.54
C THR A 26 19.85 -2.89 -21.58
N VAL A 27 18.83 -3.26 -22.36
CA VAL A 27 18.22 -2.39 -23.38
C VAL A 27 17.58 -1.18 -22.72
N LEU A 28 16.73 -1.40 -21.70
CA LEU A 28 16.05 -0.33 -20.97
C LEU A 28 17.05 0.60 -20.26
N LYS A 29 18.12 0.05 -19.68
CA LYS A 29 19.21 0.87 -19.10
C LYS A 29 19.91 1.71 -20.15
N ALA A 30 20.18 1.15 -21.34
CA ALA A 30 20.79 1.88 -22.42
C ALA A 30 19.87 3.01 -22.93
N THR A 31 18.56 2.77 -23.01
CA THR A 31 17.58 3.77 -23.44
C THR A 31 17.56 5.02 -22.55
N VAL A 32 17.75 4.86 -21.23
CA VAL A 32 17.70 5.98 -20.27
C VAL A 32 19.07 6.45 -19.81
N ARG A 33 20.15 6.01 -20.46
CA ARG A 33 21.52 6.32 -20.04
C ARG A 33 21.77 7.83 -20.03
N ASP A 34 21.44 8.50 -21.12
CA ASP A 34 21.71 9.93 -21.28
C ASP A 34 20.96 10.75 -20.22
N LEU A 35 19.71 10.37 -19.90
CA LEU A 35 18.94 11.00 -18.82
C LEU A 35 19.49 10.67 -17.42
N THR A 36 20.11 9.50 -17.27
CA THR A 36 20.79 9.12 -16.02
C THR A 36 22.05 9.93 -15.80
N GLU A 37 22.81 10.19 -16.87
CA GLU A 37 23.98 11.07 -16.85
C GLU A 37 23.57 12.51 -16.56
N ASP A 38 22.53 13.05 -17.20
CA ASP A 38 21.95 14.36 -16.88
C ASP A 38 21.58 14.47 -15.39
N ALA A 39 20.85 13.49 -14.86
CA ALA A 39 20.45 13.48 -13.46
C ALA A 39 21.66 13.40 -12.51
N ALA A 40 22.74 12.75 -12.92
CA ALA A 40 23.97 12.65 -12.14
C ALA A 40 24.74 13.97 -12.14
N LEU A 41 24.85 14.65 -13.30
CA LEU A 41 25.46 15.97 -13.42
C LEU A 41 24.68 17.00 -12.60
N ALA A 42 23.35 17.06 -12.76
CA ALA A 42 22.49 17.97 -12.01
C ALA A 42 22.58 17.78 -10.50
N ARG A 43 22.97 16.58 -10.01
CA ARG A 43 23.19 16.34 -8.58
C ARG A 43 24.51 16.96 -8.10
N LEU A 44 25.53 17.06 -8.95
CA LEU A 44 26.82 17.67 -8.58
C LEU A 44 26.67 19.17 -8.32
N ASP A 45 25.68 19.80 -8.95
CA ASP A 45 25.36 21.22 -8.75
C ASP A 45 24.57 21.49 -7.47
N LEU A 46 24.15 20.46 -6.72
CA LEU A 46 23.43 20.62 -5.46
C LEU A 46 24.40 20.87 -4.29
N GLU A 47 24.12 21.90 -3.51
CA GLU A 47 24.87 22.21 -2.28
C GLU A 47 24.74 21.09 -1.24
N ASP A 48 23.53 20.53 -1.08
CA ASP A 48 23.28 19.40 -0.20
C ASP A 48 23.73 18.10 -0.87
N LYS A 49 24.87 17.57 -0.42
CA LYS A 49 25.41 16.30 -0.91
C LYS A 49 24.54 15.10 -0.59
N ALA A 50 23.57 15.19 0.34
CA ALA A 50 22.61 14.14 0.62
C ALA A 50 21.36 14.20 -0.29
N ALA A 51 21.18 15.29 -1.03
CA ALA A 51 20.04 15.46 -1.90
C ALA A 51 20.04 14.45 -3.07
N LYS A 52 18.84 14.14 -3.54
CA LYS A 52 18.59 13.23 -4.66
C LYS A 52 17.92 13.95 -5.81
N VAL A 53 18.35 13.64 -7.02
CA VAL A 53 17.73 14.15 -8.25
C VAL A 53 16.84 13.08 -8.83
N ARG A 54 15.61 13.45 -9.20
CA ARG A 54 14.68 12.58 -9.91
C ARG A 54 14.41 13.11 -11.30
N ARG A 55 14.37 12.19 -12.26
CA ARG A 55 13.93 12.42 -13.65
C ARG A 55 12.97 11.32 -14.06
N TYR A 56 12.09 11.66 -14.99
CA TYR A 56 11.12 10.74 -15.56
C TYR A 56 11.22 10.79 -17.07
N ASP A 57 11.04 9.64 -17.69
CA ASP A 57 11.03 9.52 -19.14
C ASP A 57 9.90 8.62 -19.60
N GLU A 58 9.58 8.73 -20.88
CA GLU A 58 8.57 7.92 -21.55
C GLU A 58 9.03 7.51 -22.95
N PHE A 59 8.92 6.23 -23.26
CA PHE A 59 9.24 5.70 -24.57
C PHE A 59 8.39 4.46 -24.90
N ARG A 60 8.45 4.03 -26.16
CA ARG A 60 7.85 2.78 -26.62
C ARG A 60 8.86 1.65 -26.51
N TYR A 61 8.43 0.51 -26.00
CA TYR A 61 9.27 -0.69 -25.86
C TYR A 61 8.45 -1.96 -26.08
N GLY A 62 9.01 -2.88 -26.85
CA GLY A 62 8.47 -4.22 -27.07
C GLY A 62 9.50 -5.28 -26.73
N ALA A 63 9.21 -6.12 -25.73
CA ALA A 63 10.01 -7.33 -25.55
C ALA A 63 9.75 -8.30 -26.72
N LYS A 64 10.74 -9.16 -27.05
CA LYS A 64 10.59 -10.14 -28.14
C LYS A 64 9.37 -11.06 -28.00
N SER A 65 8.93 -11.31 -26.76
CA SER A 65 7.75 -12.14 -26.47
C SER A 65 6.43 -11.38 -26.59
N TRP A 66 6.44 -10.08 -26.87
CA TRP A 66 5.26 -9.24 -26.96
C TRP A 66 4.86 -9.06 -28.43
N LYS A 67 3.55 -9.02 -28.70
CA LYS A 67 3.02 -8.80 -30.04
C LYS A 67 3.14 -7.35 -30.54
N CYS A 68 3.35 -6.40 -29.62
CA CYS A 68 3.38 -4.97 -29.91
C CYS A 68 4.26 -4.22 -28.91
N GLU A 69 4.71 -3.04 -29.30
CA GLU A 69 5.36 -2.09 -28.41
C GLU A 69 4.35 -1.39 -27.51
N ARG A 70 4.72 -1.23 -26.24
CA ARG A 70 3.90 -0.58 -25.22
C ARG A 70 4.60 0.64 -24.67
N ARG A 71 3.79 1.54 -24.11
CA ARG A 71 4.26 2.71 -23.39
C ARG A 71 4.96 2.27 -22.10
N VAL A 72 6.23 2.62 -22.00
CA VAL A 72 7.07 2.41 -20.83
C VAL A 72 7.45 3.75 -20.23
N ILE A 73 7.32 3.85 -18.91
CA ILE A 73 7.73 5.00 -18.13
C ILE A 73 8.94 4.60 -17.31
N ALA A 74 9.99 5.41 -17.38
CA ALA A 74 11.17 5.27 -16.55
C ALA A 74 11.17 6.30 -15.43
N ARG A 75 11.60 5.87 -14.25
CA ARG A 75 11.97 6.74 -13.14
C ARG A 75 13.45 6.55 -12.87
N ILE A 76 14.19 7.65 -12.93
CA ILE A 76 15.61 7.70 -12.62
C ILE A 76 15.75 8.49 -11.32
N GLU A 77 16.38 7.89 -10.31
CA GLU A 77 16.75 8.57 -9.07
C GLU A 77 18.25 8.46 -8.89
N VAL A 78 18.95 9.60 -8.86
CA VAL A 78 20.39 9.63 -8.55
C VAL A 78 20.57 10.14 -7.14
N SER A 79 21.26 9.34 -6.34
CA SER A 79 21.59 9.63 -4.95
C SER A 79 23.10 9.47 -4.73
N PRO A 80 23.63 9.78 -3.54
CA PRO A 80 25.01 9.48 -3.19
C PRO A 80 25.38 7.99 -3.30
N MET A 81 24.39 7.10 -3.22
CA MET A 81 24.58 5.65 -3.37
C MET A 81 24.58 5.18 -4.82
N GLY A 82 24.47 6.10 -5.78
CA GLY A 82 24.41 5.82 -7.21
C GLY A 82 23.01 6.02 -7.81
N ALA A 83 22.85 5.56 -9.06
CA ALA A 83 21.62 5.69 -9.84
C ALA A 83 20.70 4.47 -9.68
N ASP A 84 19.43 4.72 -9.35
CA ASP A 84 18.34 3.74 -9.29
C ASP A 84 17.32 4.02 -10.41
N CYS A 85 17.36 3.17 -11.44
CA CYS A 85 16.44 3.21 -12.57
C CYS A 85 15.33 2.17 -12.41
N ARG A 86 14.08 2.59 -12.51
CA ARG A 86 12.90 1.71 -12.42
C ARG A 86 11.97 1.95 -13.60
N PHE A 87 11.37 0.87 -14.10
CA PHE A 87 10.52 0.91 -15.27
C PHE A 87 9.13 0.39 -14.95
N ILE A 88 8.12 1.01 -15.55
CA ILE A 88 6.73 0.56 -15.50
C ILE A 88 6.14 0.57 -16.90
N VAL A 89 5.21 -0.34 -17.18
CA VAL A 89 4.42 -0.34 -18.43
C VAL A 89 3.00 0.07 -18.07
N ALA A 90 2.41 0.99 -18.83
CA ALA A 90 1.05 1.46 -18.58
C ALA A 90 0.32 1.81 -19.88
N ASN A 91 -0.98 1.53 -19.95
CA ASN A 91 -1.88 2.06 -21.00
C ASN A 91 -2.75 3.22 -20.48
N LEU A 92 -2.57 3.62 -19.22
CA LEU A 92 -3.27 4.75 -18.60
C LEU A 92 -2.78 6.08 -19.18
N THR A 93 -3.66 7.06 -19.26
CA THR A 93 -3.35 8.44 -19.64
C THR A 93 -2.79 9.23 -18.45
N GLY A 94 -1.83 10.12 -18.69
CA GLY A 94 -1.25 10.97 -17.65
C GLY A 94 0.25 11.18 -17.85
N THR A 95 0.83 12.13 -17.11
CA THR A 95 2.27 12.39 -17.17
C THR A 95 3.07 11.24 -16.54
N PRO A 96 4.29 10.97 -17.01
CA PRO A 96 5.16 9.93 -16.46
C PRO A 96 5.33 10.04 -14.94
N GLN A 97 5.56 11.26 -14.44
CA GLN A 97 5.69 11.52 -13.01
C GLN A 97 4.40 11.20 -12.25
N ALA A 98 3.24 11.69 -12.71
CA ALA A 98 1.98 11.47 -12.01
C ALA A 98 1.62 9.98 -11.95
N LEU A 99 1.77 9.26 -13.07
CA LEU A 99 1.51 7.83 -13.13
C LEU A 99 2.45 7.04 -12.21
N TYR A 100 3.72 7.40 -12.14
CA TYR A 100 4.66 6.74 -11.24
C TYR A 100 4.36 7.06 -9.77
N GLU A 101 4.30 8.34 -9.40
CA GLU A 101 4.23 8.76 -8.01
C GLU A 101 2.84 8.58 -7.38
N ARG A 102 1.76 8.85 -8.13
CA ARG A 102 0.40 8.85 -7.58
C ARG A 102 -0.32 7.53 -7.77
N ASN A 103 -0.02 6.78 -8.84
CA ASN A 103 -0.71 5.53 -9.16
C ASN A 103 0.17 4.32 -8.83
N TYR A 104 1.37 4.24 -9.40
CA TYR A 104 2.22 3.06 -9.23
C TYR A 104 2.74 2.91 -7.79
N CYS A 105 3.20 3.99 -7.15
CA CYS A 105 3.70 3.94 -5.78
C CYS A 105 2.64 3.49 -4.75
N GLN A 106 1.34 3.61 -5.06
CA GLN A 106 0.26 3.08 -4.19
C GLN A 106 0.32 1.56 -4.07
N ARG A 107 0.95 0.86 -5.01
CA ARG A 107 1.23 -0.57 -4.88
C ARG A 107 2.09 -0.88 -3.65
N GLY A 108 3.01 0.01 -3.29
CA GLY A 108 3.79 -0.10 -2.06
C GLY A 108 2.91 0.00 -0.82
N GLN A 109 1.86 0.81 -0.86
CA GLN A 109 0.88 0.86 0.23
C GLN A 109 0.14 -0.47 0.37
N MET A 110 -0.26 -1.11 -0.72
CA MET A 110 -0.88 -2.45 -0.66
C MET A 110 0.02 -3.47 0.04
N GLU A 111 1.32 -3.45 -0.24
CA GLU A 111 2.25 -4.34 0.46
C GLU A 111 2.38 -4.00 1.96
N ASN A 112 2.36 -2.71 2.31
CA ASN A 112 2.29 -2.30 3.72
C ASN A 112 1.00 -2.77 4.40
N LEU A 113 -0.14 -2.79 3.68
CA LEU A 113 -1.40 -3.33 4.18
C LEU A 113 -1.32 -4.85 4.41
N ILE A 114 -0.69 -5.59 3.49
CA ILE A 114 -0.44 -7.04 3.65
C ILE A 114 0.50 -7.29 4.84
N LYS A 115 1.57 -6.49 4.99
CA LYS A 115 2.47 -6.56 6.14
C LYS A 115 1.72 -6.28 7.44
N ALA A 116 0.83 -5.29 7.46
CA ALA A 116 0.01 -4.99 8.63
C ALA A 116 -0.92 -6.15 9.01
N HIS A 117 -1.52 -6.82 8.00
CA HIS A 117 -2.34 -8.02 8.21
C HIS A 117 -1.52 -9.16 8.82
N LYS A 118 -0.33 -9.44 8.29
CA LYS A 118 0.56 -10.49 8.82
C LYS A 118 1.06 -10.16 10.22
N LEU A 119 1.70 -9.00 10.38
CA LEU A 119 2.43 -8.64 11.59
C LEU A 119 1.50 -8.34 12.78
N HIS A 120 0.46 -7.51 12.58
CA HIS A 120 -0.34 -7.03 13.70
C HIS A 120 -1.50 -7.96 14.06
N LEU A 121 -1.93 -8.81 13.13
CA LEU A 121 -2.97 -9.81 13.38
C LEU A 121 -2.43 -11.23 13.49
N ALA A 122 -1.12 -11.45 13.28
CA ALA A 122 -0.47 -12.76 13.33
C ALA A 122 -1.13 -13.79 12.39
N SER A 123 -1.54 -13.34 11.21
CA SER A 123 -2.30 -14.16 10.24
C SER A 123 -1.44 -15.21 9.53
N ASP A 124 -0.12 -15.09 9.61
CA ASP A 124 0.86 -16.02 9.09
C ASP A 124 1.12 -17.22 10.02
N ARG A 125 0.58 -17.19 11.26
CA ARG A 125 0.69 -18.31 12.20
C ARG A 125 -0.24 -19.46 11.82
N THR A 126 0.31 -20.47 11.16
CA THR A 126 -0.37 -21.72 10.77
C THR A 126 -0.25 -22.79 11.86
N SER A 127 -0.88 -22.56 13.01
CA SER A 127 -0.75 -23.46 14.18
C SER A 127 -1.69 -24.67 14.17
N CYS A 128 -2.63 -24.77 13.23
CA CYS A 128 -3.54 -25.91 13.16
C CYS A 128 -2.90 -27.06 12.38
N THR A 129 -3.25 -28.30 12.73
CA THR A 129 -2.74 -29.51 12.05
C THR A 129 -3.32 -29.71 10.64
N LYS A 130 -4.53 -29.21 10.39
CA LYS A 130 -5.22 -29.34 9.08
C LYS A 130 -5.06 -28.06 8.25
N ALA A 131 -4.80 -28.22 6.95
CA ALA A 131 -4.71 -27.11 6.00
C ALA A 131 -6.01 -26.29 5.92
N THR A 132 -7.17 -26.96 5.90
CA THR A 132 -8.50 -26.30 5.86
C THR A 132 -8.76 -25.46 7.11
N ALA A 133 -8.29 -25.89 8.28
CA ALA A 133 -8.40 -25.12 9.51
C ALA A 133 -7.52 -23.86 9.46
N ASN A 134 -6.30 -23.96 8.92
CA ASN A 134 -5.44 -22.79 8.71
C ASN A 134 -6.02 -21.82 7.65
N GLN A 135 -6.68 -22.33 6.60
CA GLN A 135 -7.40 -21.50 5.64
C GLN A 135 -8.55 -20.72 6.30
N PHE A 136 -9.38 -21.39 7.08
CA PHE A 136 -10.47 -20.73 7.82
C PHE A 136 -9.93 -19.68 8.80
N ARG A 137 -8.85 -19.99 9.50
CA ARG A 137 -8.16 -19.03 10.38
C ARG A 137 -7.69 -17.80 9.61
N LEU A 138 -7.12 -17.96 8.42
CA LEU A 138 -6.72 -16.84 7.57
C LEU A 138 -7.92 -15.98 7.14
N LEU A 139 -9.08 -16.59 6.87
CA LEU A 139 -10.33 -15.87 6.58
C LEU A 139 -10.77 -15.01 7.78
N ILE A 140 -10.74 -15.55 9.01
CA ILE A 140 -11.07 -14.79 10.23
C ILE A 140 -10.09 -13.62 10.42
N HIS A 141 -8.78 -13.83 10.23
CA HIS A 141 -7.81 -12.74 10.30
C HIS A 141 -8.07 -11.65 9.26
N THR A 142 -8.57 -12.03 8.07
CA THR A 142 -8.97 -11.09 7.02
C THR A 142 -10.21 -10.31 7.41
N ALA A 143 -11.21 -10.94 8.02
CA ALA A 143 -12.36 -10.23 8.57
C ALA A 143 -11.95 -9.25 9.68
N ALA A 144 -11.11 -9.68 10.62
CA ALA A 144 -10.57 -8.82 11.69
C ALA A 144 -9.77 -7.64 11.14
N TYR A 145 -9.01 -7.86 10.06
CA TYR A 145 -8.30 -6.80 9.36
C TYR A 145 -9.25 -5.72 8.84
N TRP A 146 -10.32 -6.10 8.16
CA TRP A 146 -11.30 -5.15 7.62
C TRP A 146 -12.02 -4.38 8.74
N LEU A 147 -12.31 -5.02 9.87
CA LEU A 147 -12.88 -4.34 11.04
C LEU A 147 -11.94 -3.28 11.61
N LEU A 148 -10.65 -3.61 11.80
CA LEU A 148 -9.65 -2.65 12.29
C LEU A 148 -9.38 -1.54 11.26
N HIS A 149 -9.35 -1.89 9.98
CA HIS A 149 -9.21 -0.93 8.90
C HIS A 149 -10.38 0.06 8.88
N GLY A 150 -11.61 -0.44 8.97
CA GLY A 150 -12.82 0.38 9.05
C GLY A 150 -12.81 1.29 10.27
N LEU A 151 -12.44 0.78 11.45
CA LEU A 151 -12.31 1.58 12.66
C LEU A 151 -11.30 2.73 12.48
N ARG A 152 -10.17 2.46 11.82
CA ARG A 152 -9.16 3.47 11.46
C ARG A 152 -9.71 4.50 10.46
N GLU A 153 -10.51 4.07 9.49
CA GLU A 153 -11.14 4.97 8.50
C GLU A 153 -12.25 5.83 9.09
N LEU A 154 -12.91 5.36 10.16
CA LEU A 154 -13.86 6.16 10.91
C LEU A 154 -13.19 7.24 11.76
N ALA A 155 -11.90 7.14 12.06
CA ALA A 155 -11.19 8.17 12.80
C ALA A 155 -11.10 9.49 12.00
N PRO A 156 -11.17 10.67 12.65
CA PRO A 156 -10.93 11.95 11.99
C PRO A 156 -9.59 11.96 11.23
N LYS A 157 -9.53 12.61 10.06
CA LYS A 157 -8.32 12.63 9.23
C LYS A 157 -7.09 13.18 9.95
N THR A 158 -7.29 14.10 10.89
CA THR A 158 -6.25 14.73 11.72
C THR A 158 -5.91 13.93 12.98
N SER A 159 -6.66 12.88 13.30
CA SER A 159 -6.45 12.09 14.51
C SER A 159 -5.26 11.13 14.37
N PHE A 160 -4.52 10.94 15.45
CA PHE A 160 -3.50 9.90 15.59
C PHE A 160 -4.01 8.51 15.14
N TRP A 161 -5.27 8.18 15.48
CA TRP A 161 -5.88 6.90 15.14
C TRP A 161 -5.91 6.61 13.64
N ARG A 162 -5.99 7.64 12.79
CA ARG A 162 -6.02 7.48 11.32
C ARG A 162 -4.75 6.82 10.77
N LYS A 163 -3.63 6.98 11.47
CA LYS A 163 -2.32 6.44 11.11
C LYS A 163 -1.81 5.40 12.12
N ALA A 164 -2.58 5.12 13.18
CA ALA A 164 -2.18 4.17 14.21
C ALA A 164 -2.01 2.75 13.63
N GLN A 165 -1.03 2.03 14.16
CA GLN A 165 -0.85 0.62 13.87
C GLN A 165 -1.97 -0.20 14.52
N PHE A 166 -2.23 -1.38 13.97
CA PHE A 166 -3.37 -2.20 14.39
C PHE A 166 -3.19 -2.81 15.77
N ASP A 167 -1.96 -3.05 16.21
CA ASP A 167 -1.63 -3.43 17.57
C ASP A 167 -1.93 -2.30 18.58
N ILE A 168 -1.63 -1.04 18.24
CA ILE A 168 -1.98 0.12 19.06
C ILE A 168 -3.50 0.22 19.20
N ILE A 169 -4.23 0.14 18.09
CA ILE A 169 -5.70 0.12 18.09
C ILE A 169 -6.22 -1.05 18.95
N ARG A 170 -5.70 -2.26 18.74
CA ARG A 170 -6.11 -3.45 19.49
C ARG A 170 -5.85 -3.29 20.98
N CYS A 171 -4.65 -2.88 21.39
CA CYS A 171 -4.28 -2.78 22.80
C CYS A 171 -5.02 -1.65 23.53
N ASN A 172 -5.33 -0.55 22.84
CA ASN A 172 -5.88 0.64 23.48
C ASN A 172 -7.38 0.83 23.30
N LEU A 173 -8.03 0.15 22.35
CA LEU A 173 -9.47 0.27 22.11
C LEU A 173 -10.23 -1.06 22.25
N LEU A 174 -9.58 -2.21 21.99
CA LEU A 174 -10.26 -3.51 22.03
C LEU A 174 -9.87 -4.35 23.26
N LYS A 175 -8.59 -4.31 23.65
CA LYS A 175 -8.05 -5.04 24.80
C LYS A 175 -8.05 -4.16 26.05
N VAL A 176 -9.18 -3.51 26.30
CA VAL A 176 -9.38 -2.65 27.46
C VAL A 176 -10.27 -3.41 28.44
N ALA A 177 -9.80 -3.57 29.68
CA ALA A 177 -10.64 -4.10 30.74
C ALA A 177 -11.70 -3.06 31.10
N GLY A 178 -12.96 -3.47 31.22
CA GLY A 178 -14.05 -2.61 31.65
C GLY A 178 -15.12 -3.43 32.33
N ARG A 179 -15.86 -2.82 33.26
CA ARG A 179 -17.03 -3.46 33.88
C ARG A 179 -18.22 -3.26 32.96
N ILE A 180 -18.85 -4.37 32.56
CA ILE A 180 -20.03 -4.37 31.71
C ILE A 180 -21.26 -4.51 32.62
N GLU A 181 -22.21 -3.59 32.48
CA GLU A 181 -23.53 -3.66 33.11
C GLU A 181 -24.59 -3.69 32.01
N GLU A 182 -25.25 -4.83 31.88
CA GLU A 182 -26.33 -5.02 30.92
C GLU A 182 -27.67 -4.70 31.57
N THR A 183 -28.46 -3.88 30.90
CA THR A 183 -29.83 -3.54 31.26
C THR A 183 -30.75 -3.96 30.13
N ALA A 184 -32.06 -4.03 30.38
CA ALA A 184 -33.05 -4.46 29.38
C ALA A 184 -33.00 -3.67 28.05
N THR A 185 -32.48 -2.42 28.06
CA THR A 185 -32.43 -1.57 26.86
C THR A 185 -31.02 -1.12 26.46
N ARG A 186 -30.01 -1.31 27.32
CA ARG A 186 -28.68 -0.72 27.13
C ARG A 186 -27.57 -1.57 27.74
N ILE A 187 -26.42 -1.56 27.09
CA ILE A 187 -25.15 -2.05 27.65
C ILE A 187 -24.35 -0.84 28.12
N ARG A 188 -24.00 -0.80 29.40
CA ARG A 188 -23.11 0.22 29.97
C ARG A 188 -21.72 -0.38 30.15
N ILE A 189 -20.71 0.33 29.67
CA ILE A 189 -19.31 -0.06 29.82
C ILE A 189 -18.62 0.98 30.70
N ALA A 190 -18.27 0.59 31.92
CA ALA A 190 -17.49 1.41 32.83
C ALA A 190 -16.00 1.10 32.62
N LEU A 191 -15.25 2.13 32.19
CA LEU A 191 -13.82 2.04 31.93
C LEU A 191 -13.02 2.38 33.20
N PRO A 192 -11.76 1.92 33.33
CA PRO A 192 -10.88 2.32 34.41
C PRO A 192 -10.71 3.83 34.45
N THR A 193 -10.63 4.41 35.65
CA THR A 193 -10.46 5.87 35.83
C THR A 193 -9.22 6.40 35.11
N ASN A 194 -8.15 5.59 35.06
CA ASN A 194 -6.90 5.95 34.41
C ASN A 194 -6.80 5.49 32.94
N PHE A 195 -7.94 5.21 32.28
CA PHE A 195 -7.93 4.86 30.87
C PHE A 195 -7.54 6.10 30.04
N PRO A 196 -6.50 6.01 29.19
CA PRO A 196 -5.95 7.20 28.51
C PRO A 196 -6.80 7.75 27.36
N TYR A 197 -7.73 6.95 26.79
CA TYR A 197 -8.44 7.32 25.56
C TYR A 197 -9.98 7.26 25.63
N PRO A 198 -10.64 7.73 26.70
CA PRO A 198 -12.09 7.58 26.88
C PRO A 198 -12.89 8.30 25.79
N ASP A 199 -12.47 9.52 25.43
CA ASP A 199 -13.17 10.33 24.42
C ASP A 199 -12.99 9.76 23.01
N SER A 200 -11.81 9.22 22.71
CA SER A 200 -11.55 8.53 21.44
C SER A 200 -12.42 7.28 21.30
N LEU A 201 -12.54 6.48 22.36
CA LEU A 201 -13.38 5.28 22.35
C LEU A 201 -14.86 5.64 22.18
N ARG A 202 -15.35 6.66 22.89
CA ARG A 202 -16.72 7.16 22.73
C ARG A 202 -16.99 7.68 21.31
N LEU A 203 -16.09 8.49 20.77
CA LEU A 203 -16.20 9.05 19.42
C LEU A 203 -16.28 7.95 18.36
N LEU A 204 -15.35 6.99 18.41
CA LEU A 204 -15.29 5.90 17.43
C LEU A 204 -16.49 4.98 17.56
N SER A 205 -16.89 4.61 18.79
CA SER A 205 -18.08 3.79 19.03
C SER A 205 -19.36 4.46 18.49
N GLY A 206 -19.50 5.77 18.71
CA GLY A 206 -20.62 6.54 18.18
C GLY A 206 -20.62 6.66 16.64
N ARG A 207 -19.46 6.56 15.99
CA ARG A 207 -19.37 6.51 14.52
C ARG A 207 -19.68 5.12 13.98
N VAL A 208 -19.19 4.06 14.65
CA VAL A 208 -19.49 2.66 14.29
C VAL A 208 -20.99 2.41 14.38
N ALA A 209 -21.67 2.88 15.43
CA ALA A 209 -23.11 2.70 15.61
C ALA A 209 -23.98 3.41 14.56
N LYS A 210 -23.39 4.32 13.76
CA LYS A 210 -24.08 5.02 12.66
C LYS A 210 -23.85 4.38 11.30
N LEU A 211 -23.01 3.34 11.21
CA LEU A 211 -22.85 2.62 9.96
C LEU A 211 -24.15 1.88 9.62
N PRO A 212 -24.55 1.84 8.33
CA PRO A 212 -25.66 1.01 7.92
C PRO A 212 -25.39 -0.47 8.22
N PRO A 213 -26.43 -1.26 8.50
CA PRO A 213 -26.30 -2.71 8.74
C PRO A 213 -25.80 -3.46 7.51
#